data_AF-W6QZE5-F1
#
_entry.id   AF-W6QZE5-F1
#
_cell.length_a   1.000
_cell.length_b   1.000
_cell.length_c   1.000
_cell.angle_alpha   90.00
_cell.angle_beta   90.00
_cell.angle_gamma   90.00
#
_symmetry.space_group_name_H-M   'P 1'
#
loop_
_entity.id
_entity.type
_entity.pdbx_description
1 polymer ?
#
loop_
_entity_poly.entity_id
_entity_poly.type
_entity_poly.pdbx_seq_one_letter_code
_entity_poly.pdbx_strand_id
1 'polypeptide(L)'
;MNGRIGVLDNQKPQAASVDIQGKVDRYAPMSIKGKLTPFDPLNSLDIATSFKNVELTTITPYSGKFAGYRIRKGRLNLDLHYRIEKGQLNAENKVLVENLQLGERVDSPDAVDLPIRLAVALLKDTQGRIAIELPVQGDLNNPQFSVMPIVWQTLRNLVLRSAQAPFKFIAGLVGGSNVDLSTVPFVAGSAELQGDARQALDTLAKALEERPNLRLEVEGQAAQNADGPLLAEQRLQREFRETWYKVLQRRGDRVPASPDELTVAEDEQAALLEGIYRTRLKQQPPAEWAEMDKEQRQQNMRKAVLDSWAQSKLLLRQLAQQRAATIKDYLVEQGGLYDERVYLIDANLGEPEADGRVLTTLHLDSQ
;
A
#
# COMPACT_ATOMS: atom_id res chain seq x y z
N MET A 1 10.97 29.27 35.05
CA MET A 1 9.52 29.38 34.84
C MET A 1 9.07 30.69 35.45
N ASN A 2 8.20 31.44 34.78
CA ASN A 2 7.61 32.68 35.27
C ASN A 2 6.09 32.52 35.16
N GLY A 3 5.32 32.92 36.17
CA GLY A 3 3.88 32.81 36.08
C GLY A 3 3.16 33.52 37.20
N ARG A 4 1.86 33.75 36.99
CA ARG A 4 0.94 34.30 37.97
C ARG A 4 -0.26 33.38 38.09
N ILE A 5 -0.61 33.07 39.33
CA ILE A 5 -1.88 32.46 39.69
C ILE A 5 -2.70 33.53 40.41
N GLY A 6 -3.98 33.63 40.07
CA GLY A 6 -4.93 34.55 40.67
C GLY A 6 -5.22 34.18 42.12
N VAL A 7 -6.22 34.85 42.71
CA VAL A 7 -6.60 34.64 44.11
C VAL A 7 -7.03 33.18 44.32
N LEU A 8 -6.43 32.53 45.30
CA LEU A 8 -6.80 31.20 45.77
C LEU A 8 -7.68 31.37 47.02
N ASP A 9 -8.98 31.15 46.88
CA ASP A 9 -9.96 31.24 47.97
C ASP A 9 -10.61 29.86 48.16
N ASN A 10 -10.58 29.32 49.38
CA ASN A 10 -11.19 28.04 49.72
C ASN A 10 -12.59 28.19 50.36
N GLN A 11 -13.04 29.42 50.61
CA GLN A 11 -14.32 29.74 51.23
C GLN A 11 -15.38 30.09 50.17
N LYS A 12 -14.94 30.57 48.99
CA LYS A 12 -15.80 30.89 47.86
C LYS A 12 -15.35 30.13 46.62
N PRO A 13 -16.28 29.52 45.85
CA PRO A 13 -15.96 28.83 44.61
C PRO A 13 -15.71 29.86 43.48
N GLN A 14 -14.65 30.66 43.61
CA GLN A 14 -14.25 31.66 42.63
C GLN A 14 -13.16 31.09 41.73
N ALA A 15 -13.31 31.31 40.41
CA ALA A 15 -12.30 30.91 39.44
C ALA A 15 -11.04 31.78 39.58
N ALA A 16 -9.90 31.13 39.82
CA ALA A 16 -8.59 31.74 39.82
C ALA A 16 -8.01 31.75 38.40
N SER A 17 -7.49 32.89 37.94
CA SER A 17 -6.76 32.95 36.67
C SER A 17 -5.41 32.25 36.77
N VAL A 18 -4.96 31.63 35.68
CA VAL A 18 -3.65 31.00 35.57
C VAL A 18 -2.97 31.55 34.31
N ASP A 19 -1.75 32.06 34.45
CA ASP A 19 -0.86 32.38 33.33
C ASP A 19 0.56 32.00 33.72
N ILE A 20 1.01 30.86 33.21
CA ILE A 20 2.34 30.31 33.49
C ILE A 20 3.06 30.16 32.16
N GLN A 21 4.29 30.66 32.12
CA GLN A 21 5.19 30.55 30.99
C GLN A 21 6.50 29.91 31.44
N GLY A 22 7.02 29.02 30.60
CA GLY A 22 8.18 28.22 30.95
C GLY A 22 8.90 27.68 29.75
N LYS A 23 9.86 26.80 30.05
CA LYS A 23 10.55 26.01 29.05
C LYS A 23 10.71 24.58 29.58
N VAL A 24 10.54 23.60 28.70
CA VAL A 24 10.88 22.19 28.92
C VAL A 24 12.30 21.95 28.39
N ASP A 25 13.10 21.17 29.10
CA ASP A 25 14.49 20.83 28.76
C ASP A 25 15.31 22.05 28.29
N ARG A 26 15.17 23.16 29.03
CA ARG A 26 15.85 24.46 28.85
C ARG A 26 15.43 25.28 27.61
N TYR A 27 14.89 24.68 26.55
CA TYR A 27 14.70 25.36 25.26
C TYR A 27 13.25 25.39 24.76
N ALA A 28 12.47 24.33 24.96
CA ALA A 28 11.15 24.18 24.36
C ALA A 28 10.12 25.04 25.10
N PRO A 29 9.56 26.12 24.50
CA PRO A 29 8.63 26.99 25.19
C PRO A 29 7.36 26.25 25.60
N MET A 30 6.86 26.57 26.78
CA MET A 30 5.55 26.10 27.25
C MET A 30 4.73 27.24 27.84
N SER A 31 3.41 27.15 27.71
CA SER A 31 2.47 28.05 28.36
C SER A 31 1.25 27.32 28.90
N ILE A 32 0.76 27.73 30.06
CA ILE A 32 -0.53 27.33 30.62
C ILE A 32 -1.32 28.60 30.87
N LYS A 33 -2.51 28.72 30.28
CA LYS A 33 -3.37 29.90 30.41
C LYS A 33 -4.81 29.47 30.67
N GLY A 34 -5.52 30.24 31.47
CA GLY A 34 -6.96 30.07 31.64
C GLY A 34 -7.41 30.36 33.06
N LYS A 35 -8.36 29.56 33.54
CA LYS A 35 -8.99 29.72 34.85
C LYS A 35 -9.43 28.37 35.42
N LEU A 36 -9.37 28.22 36.73
CA LEU A 36 -9.88 27.04 37.42
C LEU A 36 -10.36 27.40 38.82
N THR A 37 -11.31 26.64 39.36
CA THR A 37 -11.72 26.75 40.76
C THR A 37 -10.81 25.85 41.63
N PRO A 38 -9.87 26.39 42.43
CA PRO A 38 -8.73 25.61 42.97
C PRO A 38 -9.10 24.44 43.87
N PHE A 39 -10.20 24.57 44.62
CA PHE A 39 -10.67 23.57 45.59
C PHE A 39 -11.91 22.81 45.11
N ASP A 40 -12.37 23.09 43.88
CA ASP A 40 -13.45 22.39 43.21
C ASP A 40 -13.24 22.42 41.68
N PRO A 41 -12.16 21.77 41.18
CA PRO A 41 -11.79 21.82 39.77
C PRO A 41 -12.81 21.13 38.86
N LEU A 42 -13.68 20.29 39.41
CA LEU A 42 -14.78 19.65 38.67
C LEU A 42 -15.94 20.60 38.44
N ASN A 43 -16.16 21.60 39.29
CA ASN A 43 -17.22 22.58 39.05
C ASN A 43 -16.92 23.50 37.86
N SER A 44 -15.71 24.05 37.76
CA SER A 44 -15.30 24.85 36.61
C SER A 44 -13.79 24.85 36.39
N LEU A 45 -13.38 24.47 35.18
CA LEU A 45 -12.01 24.54 34.70
C LEU A 45 -12.03 24.90 33.21
N ASP A 46 -11.15 25.80 32.80
CA ASP A 46 -10.92 26.14 31.41
C ASP A 46 -9.44 26.48 31.27
N ILE A 47 -8.65 25.49 30.87
CA ILE A 47 -7.18 25.59 30.80
C ILE A 47 -6.69 25.19 29.42
N ALA A 48 -5.96 26.10 28.80
CA ALA A 48 -5.20 25.88 27.59
C ALA A 48 -3.72 25.71 27.92
N THR A 49 -3.12 24.61 27.46
CA THR A 49 -1.70 24.32 27.60
C THR A 49 -1.06 24.16 26.22
N SER A 50 0.09 24.76 26.01
CA SER A 50 0.86 24.63 24.77
C SER A 50 2.30 24.29 25.06
N PHE A 51 2.85 23.33 24.33
CA PHE A 51 4.26 23.00 24.27
C PHE A 51 4.72 23.10 22.83
N LYS A 52 5.81 23.83 22.58
CA LYS A 52 6.35 24.01 21.23
C LYS A 52 7.78 23.47 21.15
N ASN A 53 8.09 22.80 20.04
CA ASN A 53 9.43 22.30 19.74
C ASN A 53 10.05 21.41 20.84
N VAL A 54 9.25 20.54 21.47
CA VAL A 54 9.78 19.55 22.43
C VAL A 54 10.58 18.50 21.66
N GLU A 55 11.85 18.30 22.02
CA GLU A 55 12.71 17.31 21.38
C GLU A 55 12.28 15.90 21.79
N LEU A 56 11.87 15.07 20.82
CA LEU A 56 11.33 13.73 21.09
C LEU A 56 12.38 12.76 21.66
N THR A 57 13.66 13.06 21.49
CA THR A 57 14.73 12.24 22.05
C THR A 57 14.68 12.20 23.58
N THR A 58 14.12 13.22 24.24
CA THR A 58 14.03 13.28 25.71
C THR A 58 12.93 12.38 26.27
N ILE A 59 11.99 11.92 25.43
CA ILE A 59 10.93 10.97 25.81
C ILE A 59 11.20 9.53 25.35
N THR A 60 12.40 9.25 24.82
CA THR A 60 12.82 7.92 24.35
C THR A 60 12.62 6.79 25.39
N PRO A 61 12.85 6.99 26.70
CA PRO A 61 12.58 5.94 27.69
C PRO A 61 11.12 5.44 27.66
N TYR A 62 10.16 6.32 27.34
CA TYR A 62 8.75 5.97 27.22
C TYR A 62 8.45 5.30 25.87
N SER A 63 8.99 5.81 24.76
CA SER A 63 8.76 5.22 23.44
C SER A 63 9.35 3.80 23.34
N GLY A 64 10.52 3.56 23.93
CA GLY A 64 11.11 2.22 24.00
C GLY A 64 10.24 1.24 24.77
N LYS A 65 9.67 1.69 25.90
CA LYS A 65 8.79 0.85 26.73
C LYS A 65 7.48 0.51 26.04
N PHE A 66 6.77 1.49 25.47
CA PHE A 66 5.39 1.31 25.01
C PHE A 66 5.24 1.10 23.49
N ALA A 67 6.13 1.70 22.69
CA ALA A 67 6.10 1.53 21.23
C ALA A 67 7.15 0.51 20.74
N GLY A 68 8.09 0.08 21.59
CA GLY A 68 9.14 -0.87 21.21
C GLY A 68 10.20 -0.28 20.28
N TYR A 69 10.34 1.05 20.21
CA TYR A 69 11.34 1.72 19.38
C TYR A 69 11.96 2.91 20.09
N ARG A 70 13.28 3.09 19.91
CA ARG A 70 13.96 4.34 20.26
C ARG A 70 13.62 5.43 19.24
N ILE A 71 13.70 6.69 19.66
CA ILE A 71 13.53 7.83 18.77
C ILE A 71 14.92 8.41 18.47
N ARG A 72 15.29 8.45 17.19
CA ARG A 72 16.56 9.05 16.74
C ARG A 72 16.45 10.56 16.63
N LYS A 73 15.33 11.07 16.11
CA LYS A 73 15.04 12.50 16.01
C LYS A 73 13.54 12.76 15.86
N GLY A 74 13.16 14.00 16.08
CA GLY A 74 11.85 14.54 15.79
C GLY A 74 11.44 15.57 16.84
N ARG A 75 10.46 16.39 16.51
CA ARG A 75 9.91 17.41 17.41
C ARG A 75 8.43 17.19 17.66
N LEU A 76 7.99 17.60 18.82
CA LEU A 76 6.60 17.55 19.26
C LEU A 76 6.12 18.97 19.57
N ASN A 77 4.97 19.31 18.99
CA ASN A 77 4.14 20.40 19.42
C ASN A 77 2.83 19.82 19.95
N LEU A 78 2.41 20.30 21.12
CA LEU A 78 1.23 19.80 21.82
C LEU A 78 0.38 21.00 22.23
N ASP A 79 -0.85 21.08 21.76
CA ASP A 79 -1.83 22.07 22.20
C ASP A 79 -3.02 21.33 22.83
N LEU A 80 -3.28 21.61 24.11
CA LEU A 80 -4.32 21.00 24.93
C LEU A 80 -5.31 22.07 25.36
N HIS A 81 -6.61 21.86 25.18
CA HIS A 81 -7.64 22.74 25.72
C HIS A 81 -8.68 21.94 26.47
N TYR A 82 -8.66 22.04 27.81
CA TYR A 82 -9.48 21.24 28.69
C TYR A 82 -10.50 22.15 29.35
N ARG A 83 -11.79 21.84 29.14
CA ARG A 83 -12.91 22.53 29.74
C ARG A 83 -13.71 21.56 30.60
N ILE A 84 -13.99 21.94 31.82
CA ILE A 84 -14.86 21.20 32.74
C ILE A 84 -15.94 22.15 33.22
N GLU A 85 -17.19 21.73 33.09
CA GLU A 85 -18.34 22.42 33.65
C GLU A 85 -19.21 21.40 34.41
N LYS A 86 -19.33 21.55 35.72
CA LYS A 86 -20.13 20.65 36.59
C LYS A 86 -19.82 19.16 36.37
N GLY A 87 -18.53 18.84 36.28
CA GLY A 87 -17.99 17.50 36.06
C GLY A 87 -18.00 17.02 34.61
N GLN A 88 -18.61 17.75 33.68
CA GLN A 88 -18.58 17.39 32.25
C GLN A 88 -17.28 17.88 31.62
N LEU A 89 -16.46 16.95 31.13
CA LEU A 89 -15.22 17.22 30.41
C LEU A 89 -15.49 17.41 28.92
N ASN A 90 -14.90 18.46 28.36
CA ASN A 90 -14.64 18.62 26.94
C ASN A 90 -13.15 18.98 26.75
N ALA A 91 -12.38 18.02 26.25
CA ALA A 91 -10.95 18.15 26.04
C ALA A 91 -10.60 18.06 24.55
N GLU A 92 -9.83 19.03 24.07
CA GLU A 92 -9.26 19.04 22.73
C GLU A 92 -7.75 18.80 22.84
N ASN A 93 -7.25 17.77 22.18
CA ASN A 93 -5.84 17.42 22.15
C ASN A 93 -5.33 17.52 20.72
N LYS A 94 -4.42 18.45 20.43
CA LYS A 94 -3.79 18.60 19.13
C LYS A 94 -2.31 18.26 19.25
N VAL A 95 -1.90 17.24 18.53
CA VAL A 95 -0.55 16.71 18.51
C VAL A 95 0.02 16.94 17.11
N LEU A 96 1.15 17.63 17.03
CA LEU A 96 1.91 17.76 15.79
C LEU A 96 3.32 17.22 16.04
N VAL A 97 3.63 16.11 15.37
CA VAL A 97 4.97 15.53 15.36
C VAL A 97 5.65 15.87 14.05
N GLU A 98 6.87 16.38 14.11
CA GLU A 98 7.64 16.80 12.94
C GLU A 98 8.91 15.99 12.82
N ASN A 99 9.20 15.51 11.61
CA ASN A 99 10.45 14.85 11.25
C ASN A 99 10.81 13.64 12.13
N LEU A 100 9.79 12.90 12.60
CA LEU A 100 9.99 11.70 13.42
C LEU A 100 10.80 10.65 12.66
N GLN A 101 11.89 10.20 13.29
CA GLN A 101 12.69 9.07 12.83
C GLN A 101 12.84 8.07 13.98
N LEU A 102 12.34 6.86 13.73
CA LEU A 102 12.51 5.74 14.63
C LEU A 102 13.93 5.18 14.51
N GLY A 103 14.47 4.73 15.63
CA GLY A 103 15.75 4.04 15.72
C GLY A 103 15.60 2.53 15.75
N GLU A 104 16.48 1.91 16.50
CA GLU A 104 16.50 0.49 16.82
C GLU A 104 15.23 0.05 17.57
N ARG A 105 14.83 -1.20 17.33
CA ARG A 105 13.77 -1.87 18.09
C ARG A 105 14.27 -2.11 19.51
N VAL A 106 13.38 -1.97 20.47
CA VAL A 106 13.61 -2.26 21.88
C VAL A 106 12.70 -3.40 22.28
N ASP A 107 13.28 -4.46 22.81
CA ASP A 107 12.51 -5.54 23.41
C ASP A 107 11.91 -5.03 24.72
N SER A 108 10.58 -4.94 24.73
CA SER A 108 9.81 -4.53 25.90
C SER A 108 8.56 -5.40 25.99
N PRO A 109 8.29 -6.02 27.15
CA PRO A 109 7.07 -6.80 27.35
C PRO A 109 5.80 -5.93 27.30
N ASP A 110 5.94 -4.62 27.52
CA ASP A 110 4.86 -3.63 27.47
C ASP A 110 4.69 -2.99 26.09
N ALA A 111 5.52 -3.37 25.10
CA ALA A 111 5.43 -2.80 23.77
C ALA A 111 4.21 -3.34 23.01
N VAL A 112 3.55 -2.46 22.25
CA VAL A 112 2.48 -2.87 21.34
C VAL A 112 3.05 -3.68 20.18
N ASP A 113 2.44 -4.83 19.91
CA ASP A 113 2.76 -5.65 18.75
C ASP A 113 2.07 -5.10 17.49
N LEU A 114 2.63 -4.02 16.95
CA LEU A 114 2.09 -3.29 15.80
C LEU A 114 3.21 -2.91 14.82
N PRO A 115 2.93 -2.79 13.51
CA PRO A 115 3.92 -2.35 12.53
C PRO A 115 4.08 -0.83 12.58
N ILE A 116 4.73 -0.34 13.65
CA ILE A 116 4.88 1.09 13.95
C ILE A 116 5.57 1.85 12.80
N ARG A 117 6.55 1.24 12.12
CA ARG A 117 7.25 1.88 10.98
C ARG A 117 6.31 2.20 9.83
N LEU A 118 5.49 1.22 9.41
CA LEU A 118 4.49 1.39 8.38
C LEU A 118 3.45 2.44 8.78
N ALA A 119 2.94 2.37 10.01
CA ALA A 119 1.99 3.37 10.50
C ALA A 119 2.58 4.79 10.51
N VAL A 120 3.82 4.96 10.93
CA VAL A 120 4.52 6.26 10.87
C VAL A 120 4.69 6.72 9.42
N ALA A 121 5.02 5.83 8.48
CA ALA A 121 5.13 6.19 7.06
C ALA A 121 3.79 6.58 6.44
N LEU A 122 2.70 5.90 6.82
CA LEU A 122 1.33 6.22 6.39
C LEU A 122 0.82 7.53 6.98
N LEU A 123 1.13 7.83 8.24
CA LEU A 123 0.64 9.03 8.90
C LEU A 123 1.41 10.30 8.51
N LYS A 124 2.64 10.15 8.01
CA LYS A 124 3.54 11.28 7.72
C LYS A 124 3.22 11.91 6.36
N ASP A 125 2.97 13.22 6.37
CA ASP A 125 2.74 14.01 5.16
C ASP A 125 4.04 14.31 4.37
N THR A 126 3.91 15.02 3.25
CA THR A 126 5.02 15.45 2.39
C THR A 126 6.04 16.37 3.08
N GLN A 127 5.65 17.03 4.17
CA GLN A 127 6.49 17.91 4.98
C GLN A 127 7.12 17.17 6.17
N GLY A 128 6.94 15.86 6.26
CA GLY A 128 7.48 15.06 7.34
C GLY A 128 6.68 15.16 8.64
N ARG A 129 5.43 15.64 8.59
CA ARG A 129 4.60 15.92 9.77
C ARG A 129 3.51 14.88 9.97
N ILE A 130 3.17 14.63 11.23
CA ILE A 130 2.06 13.79 11.67
C ILE A 130 1.19 14.66 12.57
N ALA A 131 0.00 15.01 12.08
CA ALA A 131 -0.97 15.82 12.82
C ALA A 131 -2.12 14.92 13.31
N ILE A 132 -2.40 14.95 14.61
CA ILE A 132 -3.44 14.14 15.23
C ILE A 132 -4.29 15.05 16.13
N GLU A 133 -5.59 15.05 15.90
CA GLU A 133 -6.55 15.72 16.77
C GLU A 133 -7.42 14.66 17.48
N LEU A 134 -7.44 14.69 18.81
CA LEU A 134 -8.13 13.72 19.65
C LEU A 134 -9.08 14.45 20.60
N PRO A 135 -10.33 14.71 20.19
CA PRO A 135 -11.34 15.20 21.12
C PRO A 135 -11.73 14.10 22.13
N VAL A 136 -11.84 14.47 23.40
CA VAL A 136 -12.29 13.57 24.47
C VAL A 136 -13.40 14.28 25.25
N GLN A 137 -14.56 13.63 25.36
CA GLN A 137 -15.70 14.13 26.11
C GLN A 137 -16.18 13.06 27.09
N GLY A 138 -16.72 13.50 28.23
CA GLY A 138 -17.39 12.60 29.16
C GLY A 138 -17.56 13.16 30.57
N ASP A 139 -18.21 12.38 31.43
CA ASP A 139 -18.51 12.77 32.80
C ASP A 139 -17.42 12.31 33.77
N LEU A 140 -16.70 13.25 34.38
CA LEU A 140 -15.66 12.99 35.37
C LEU A 140 -16.20 12.48 36.70
N ASN A 141 -17.51 12.61 36.96
CA ASN A 141 -18.13 12.02 38.15
C ASN A 141 -18.39 10.52 37.97
N ASN A 142 -18.32 10.00 36.74
CA ASN A 142 -18.41 8.57 36.49
C ASN A 142 -17.05 7.90 36.83
N PRO A 143 -16.97 7.01 37.83
CA PRO A 143 -15.72 6.38 38.22
C PRO A 143 -15.12 5.45 37.15
N GLN A 144 -15.92 5.05 36.14
CA GLN A 144 -15.42 4.28 34.99
C GLN A 144 -14.79 5.18 33.92
N PHE A 145 -15.06 6.49 33.94
CA PHE A 145 -14.54 7.42 32.95
C PHE A 145 -13.10 7.82 33.29
N SER A 146 -12.19 7.61 32.34
CA SER A 146 -10.79 8.02 32.46
C SER A 146 -10.24 8.47 31.11
N VAL A 147 -9.59 9.63 31.09
CA VAL A 147 -9.09 10.25 29.86
C VAL A 147 -7.94 9.45 29.24
N MET A 148 -7.01 8.99 30.08
CA MET A 148 -5.75 8.40 29.60
C MET A 148 -5.96 7.11 28.79
N PRO A 149 -6.80 6.15 29.23
CA PRO A 149 -7.09 4.96 28.42
C PRO A 149 -7.80 5.27 27.10
N ILE A 150 -8.69 6.28 27.06
CA ILE A 150 -9.40 6.69 25.83
C ILE A 150 -8.41 7.24 24.79
N VAL A 151 -7.50 8.13 25.22
CA VAL A 151 -6.46 8.69 24.35
C VAL A 151 -5.56 7.58 23.83
N TRP A 152 -5.09 6.69 24.72
CA TRP A 152 -4.23 5.58 24.34
C TRP A 152 -4.92 4.62 23.37
N GLN A 153 -6.18 4.26 23.62
CA GLN A 153 -6.95 3.38 22.74
C GLN A 153 -7.18 4.01 21.37
N THR A 154 -7.43 5.32 21.31
CA THR A 154 -7.62 6.03 20.02
C THR A 154 -6.33 6.05 19.21
N LEU A 155 -5.18 6.33 19.84
CA LEU A 155 -3.87 6.27 19.19
C LEU A 155 -3.54 4.85 18.71
N ARG A 156 -3.78 3.84 19.55
CA ARG A 156 -3.60 2.43 19.18
C ARG A 156 -4.47 2.06 17.98
N ASN A 157 -5.74 2.45 17.98
CA ASN A 157 -6.68 2.20 16.90
C ASN A 157 -6.26 2.91 15.61
N LEU A 158 -5.74 4.13 15.68
CA LEU A 158 -5.23 4.85 14.52
C LEU A 158 -4.07 4.09 13.86
N VAL A 159 -3.09 3.66 14.65
CA VAL A 159 -1.96 2.84 14.19
C VAL A 159 -2.45 1.52 13.59
N LEU A 160 -3.29 0.78 14.32
CA LEU A 160 -3.88 -0.48 13.86
C LEU A 160 -4.61 -0.33 12.52
N ARG A 161 -5.50 0.65 12.39
CA ARG A 161 -6.28 0.86 11.17
C ARG A 161 -5.39 1.23 9.98
N SER A 162 -4.39 2.10 10.20
CA SER A 162 -3.45 2.45 9.14
C SER A 162 -2.68 1.21 8.65
N ALA A 163 -2.24 0.36 9.58
CA ALA A 163 -1.48 -0.84 9.29
C ALA A 163 -2.28 -1.98 8.64
N GLN A 164 -3.53 -2.19 9.09
CA GLN A 164 -4.38 -3.29 8.60
C GLN A 164 -5.00 -2.99 7.23
N ALA A 165 -5.15 -1.72 6.87
CA ALA A 165 -5.74 -1.31 5.62
C ALA A 165 -4.97 -0.13 4.99
N PRO A 166 -3.67 -0.32 4.67
CA PRO A 166 -2.79 0.77 4.28
C PRO A 166 -3.24 1.43 2.98
N PHE A 167 -3.71 0.65 2.01
CA PHE A 167 -4.28 1.15 0.75
C PHE A 167 -5.55 1.96 0.95
N LYS A 168 -6.46 1.51 1.83
CA LYS A 168 -7.69 2.27 2.15
C LYS A 168 -7.36 3.59 2.86
N PHE A 169 -6.36 3.57 3.74
CA PHE A 169 -5.90 4.76 4.43
C PHE A 169 -5.42 5.82 3.42
N ILE A 170 -4.57 5.45 2.47
CA ILE A 170 -4.04 6.41 1.49
C ILE A 170 -5.09 6.81 0.42
N ALA A 171 -5.99 5.89 0.03
CA ALA A 171 -7.11 6.22 -0.87
C ALA A 171 -8.04 7.30 -0.30
N GLY A 172 -8.25 7.29 1.02
CA GLY A 172 -9.06 8.28 1.72
C GLY A 172 -8.52 9.72 1.62
N LEU A 173 -7.23 9.90 1.30
CA LEU A 173 -6.59 11.21 1.18
C LEU A 173 -6.93 11.93 -0.13
N VAL A 174 -7.16 11.17 -1.20
CA VAL A 174 -7.30 11.69 -2.56
C VAL A 174 -8.75 11.67 -3.05
N GLY A 175 -9.71 11.68 -2.13
CA GLY A 175 -11.15 11.75 -2.46
C GLY A 175 -11.88 10.41 -2.48
N GLY A 176 -11.33 9.36 -1.87
CA GLY A 176 -12.09 8.20 -1.40
C GLY A 176 -12.87 7.47 -2.49
N SER A 177 -12.20 6.90 -3.48
CA SER A 177 -12.81 5.89 -4.33
C SER A 177 -12.98 4.58 -3.54
N ASN A 178 -14.13 3.91 -3.66
CA ASN A 178 -14.31 2.51 -3.20
C ASN A 178 -13.49 1.49 -4.02
N VAL A 179 -12.54 1.96 -4.84
CA VAL A 179 -11.64 1.13 -5.63
C VAL A 179 -10.59 0.53 -4.70
N ASP A 180 -10.45 -0.79 -4.78
CA ASP A 180 -9.39 -1.48 -4.08
C ASP A 180 -8.04 -1.19 -4.75
N LEU A 181 -7.17 -0.46 -4.07
CA LEU A 181 -5.83 -0.11 -4.58
C LEU A 181 -4.77 -1.18 -4.25
N SER A 182 -5.14 -2.26 -3.55
CA SER A 182 -4.21 -3.35 -3.22
C SER A 182 -4.02 -4.35 -4.37
N THR A 183 -4.81 -4.23 -5.43
CA THR A 183 -4.72 -5.10 -6.61
C THR A 183 -4.90 -4.34 -7.91
N VAL A 184 -4.36 -4.89 -9.00
CA VAL A 184 -4.51 -4.37 -10.36
C VAL A 184 -5.03 -5.49 -11.26
N PRO A 185 -6.23 -5.33 -11.86
CA PRO A 185 -6.80 -6.37 -12.72
C PRO A 185 -6.17 -6.37 -14.11
N PHE A 186 -5.93 -7.57 -14.64
CA PHE A 186 -5.55 -7.80 -16.02
C PHE A 186 -6.51 -8.75 -16.70
N VAL A 187 -6.71 -8.55 -18.00
CA VAL A 187 -7.36 -9.55 -18.86
C VAL A 187 -6.43 -10.75 -19.01
N ALA A 188 -7.04 -11.94 -19.04
CA ALA A 188 -6.31 -13.19 -19.24
C ALA A 188 -5.45 -13.16 -20.51
N GLY A 189 -4.24 -13.68 -20.43
CA GLY A 189 -3.26 -13.73 -21.52
C GLY A 189 -2.70 -12.37 -21.95
N SER A 190 -2.97 -11.29 -21.19
CA SER A 190 -2.52 -9.93 -21.51
C SER A 190 -1.84 -9.24 -20.33
N ALA A 191 -0.85 -8.41 -20.66
CA ALA A 191 -0.18 -7.48 -19.75
C ALA A 191 -0.56 -6.02 -20.03
N GLU A 192 -1.61 -5.78 -20.84
CA GLU A 192 -2.11 -4.43 -21.15
C GLU A 192 -3.00 -3.90 -20.03
N LEU A 193 -2.77 -2.65 -19.63
CA LEU A 193 -3.61 -1.95 -18.66
C LEU A 193 -4.87 -1.40 -19.33
N GLN A 194 -6.04 -1.79 -18.81
CA GLN A 194 -7.35 -1.29 -19.22
C GLN A 194 -7.89 -0.20 -18.28
N GLY A 195 -9.07 0.35 -18.56
CA GLY A 195 -9.56 1.59 -17.93
C GLY A 195 -9.66 1.54 -16.40
N ASP A 196 -10.16 0.45 -15.84
CA ASP A 196 -10.27 0.24 -14.38
C ASP A 196 -8.90 0.16 -13.71
N ALA A 197 -7.97 -0.61 -14.30
CA ALA A 197 -6.59 -0.72 -13.85
C ALA A 197 -5.87 0.64 -13.88
N ARG A 198 -6.00 1.41 -14.96
CA ARG A 198 -5.40 2.75 -15.08
C ARG A 198 -5.95 3.71 -14.05
N GLN A 199 -7.26 3.73 -13.84
CA GLN A 199 -7.90 4.59 -12.83
C GLN A 199 -7.43 4.25 -11.40
N ALA A 200 -7.29 2.96 -11.08
CA ALA A 200 -6.73 2.53 -9.80
C ALA A 200 -5.29 3.01 -9.63
N LEU A 201 -4.45 2.85 -10.66
CA LEU A 201 -3.06 3.29 -10.66
C LEU A 201 -2.91 4.82 -10.57
N ASP A 202 -3.76 5.59 -11.24
CA ASP A 202 -3.78 7.07 -11.12
C ASP A 202 -4.09 7.52 -9.69
N THR A 203 -5.05 6.84 -9.05
CA THR A 203 -5.43 7.12 -7.66
C THR A 203 -4.31 6.73 -6.71
N LEU A 204 -3.69 5.57 -6.93
CA LEU A 204 -2.55 5.10 -6.16
C LEU A 204 -1.34 6.03 -6.29
N ALA A 205 -1.01 6.49 -7.50
CA ALA A 205 0.09 7.42 -7.73
C ALA A 205 -0.07 8.71 -6.91
N LYS A 206 -1.24 9.36 -7.00
CA LYS A 206 -1.56 10.56 -6.20
C LYS A 206 -1.49 10.29 -4.70
N ALA A 207 -1.99 9.15 -4.25
CA ALA A 207 -1.96 8.77 -2.85
C ALA A 207 -0.52 8.53 -2.34
N LEU A 208 0.36 7.99 -3.19
CA LEU A 208 1.78 7.78 -2.89
C LEU A 208 2.60 9.07 -2.95
N GLU A 209 2.22 10.06 -3.76
CA GLU A 209 2.81 11.41 -3.73
C GLU A 209 2.58 12.08 -2.37
N GLU A 210 1.37 11.97 -1.82
CA GLU A 210 1.03 12.48 -0.49
C GLU A 210 1.81 11.78 0.65
N ARG A 211 2.39 10.61 0.38
CA ARG A 211 3.09 9.76 1.36
C ARG A 211 4.48 9.34 0.85
N PRO A 212 5.46 10.27 0.81
CA PRO A 212 6.76 10.04 0.16
C PRO A 212 7.62 8.96 0.84
N ASN A 213 7.34 8.61 2.09
CA ASN A 213 8.09 7.59 2.83
C ASN A 213 7.60 6.16 2.58
N LEU A 214 6.53 5.99 1.79
CA LEU A 214 6.04 4.69 1.38
C LEU A 214 6.75 4.22 0.11
N ARG A 215 7.02 2.92 0.06
CA ARG A 215 7.41 2.18 -1.14
C ARG A 215 6.28 1.25 -1.55
N LEU A 216 6.18 1.03 -2.85
CA LEU A 216 5.27 0.06 -3.44
C LEU A 216 6.06 -1.16 -3.89
N GLU A 217 5.60 -2.34 -3.53
CA GLU A 217 6.07 -3.59 -4.09
C GLU A 217 4.99 -4.20 -4.97
N VAL A 218 5.37 -4.66 -6.16
CA VAL A 218 4.48 -5.20 -7.17
C VAL A 218 4.75 -6.70 -7.31
N GLU A 219 3.76 -7.52 -6.93
CA GLU A 219 3.81 -8.97 -7.05
C GLU A 219 2.99 -9.41 -8.26
N GLY A 220 3.64 -9.48 -9.41
CA GLY A 220 3.00 -9.92 -10.66
C GLY A 220 2.35 -11.30 -10.52
N GLN A 221 1.13 -11.45 -11.01
CA GLN A 221 0.40 -12.72 -10.99
C GLN A 221 -0.04 -13.20 -12.38
N ALA A 222 -0.05 -14.52 -12.54
CA ALA A 222 -0.67 -15.22 -13.67
C ALA A 222 -1.50 -16.41 -13.16
N ALA A 223 -2.60 -16.71 -13.85
CA ALA A 223 -3.49 -17.81 -13.51
C ALA A 223 -3.42 -18.89 -14.59
N GLN A 224 -2.98 -20.10 -14.23
CA GLN A 224 -2.77 -21.18 -15.20
C GLN A 224 -4.03 -21.50 -16.02
N ASN A 225 -5.20 -21.54 -15.36
CA ASN A 225 -6.45 -21.94 -16.00
C ASN A 225 -7.00 -20.86 -16.95
N ALA A 226 -6.75 -19.57 -16.68
CA ALA A 226 -7.23 -18.46 -17.49
C ALA A 226 -6.19 -18.00 -18.53
N ASP A 227 -4.94 -17.82 -18.12
CA ASP A 227 -3.86 -17.33 -18.97
C ASP A 227 -3.28 -18.43 -19.87
N GLY A 228 -3.15 -19.66 -19.37
CA GLY A 228 -2.46 -20.76 -20.04
C GLY A 228 -2.95 -21.03 -21.47
N PRO A 229 -4.25 -21.28 -21.69
CA PRO A 229 -4.78 -21.52 -23.03
C PRO A 229 -4.54 -20.36 -24.01
N LEU A 230 -4.65 -19.11 -23.54
CA LEU A 230 -4.44 -17.92 -24.37
C LEU A 230 -2.97 -17.72 -24.72
N LEU A 231 -2.07 -17.93 -23.74
CA LEU A 231 -0.63 -17.89 -23.96
C LEU A 231 -0.18 -19.00 -24.92
N ALA A 232 -0.79 -20.18 -24.84
CA ALA A 232 -0.51 -21.29 -25.75
C ALA A 232 -0.89 -20.94 -27.19
N GLU A 233 -2.06 -20.34 -27.41
CA GLU A 233 -2.50 -19.91 -28.73
C GLU A 233 -1.58 -18.81 -29.29
N GLN A 234 -1.28 -17.78 -28.50
CA GLN A 234 -0.34 -16.72 -28.88
C GLN A 234 1.04 -17.29 -29.24
N ARG A 235 1.51 -18.29 -28.47
CA ARG A 235 2.77 -18.97 -28.74
C ARG A 235 2.72 -19.75 -30.05
N LEU A 236 1.65 -20.49 -30.31
CA LEU A 236 1.46 -21.23 -31.55
C LEU A 236 1.47 -20.30 -32.77
N GLN A 237 0.75 -19.17 -32.70
CA GLN A 237 0.73 -18.19 -33.77
C GLN A 237 2.11 -17.60 -34.05
N ARG A 238 2.88 -17.30 -33.00
CA ARG A 238 4.27 -16.84 -33.15
C ARG A 238 5.15 -17.89 -33.82
N GLU A 239 4.99 -19.16 -33.43
CA GLU A 239 5.73 -20.28 -33.99
C GLU A 239 5.42 -20.51 -35.48
N PHE A 240 4.16 -20.35 -35.88
CA PHE A 240 3.81 -20.34 -37.30
C PHE A 240 4.53 -19.22 -38.05
N ARG A 241 4.47 -17.98 -37.53
CA ARG A 241 5.15 -16.83 -38.15
C ARG A 241 6.65 -17.04 -38.27
N GLU A 242 7.31 -17.43 -37.19
CA GLU A 242 8.76 -17.67 -37.15
C GLU A 242 9.19 -18.80 -38.11
N THR A 243 8.41 -19.88 -38.17
CA THR A 243 8.72 -21.03 -39.02
C THR A 243 8.49 -20.68 -40.49
N TRP A 244 7.37 -20.03 -40.80
CA TRP A 244 7.06 -19.59 -42.16
C TRP A 244 8.06 -18.56 -42.68
N TYR A 245 8.44 -17.59 -41.83
CA TYR A 245 9.47 -16.60 -42.16
C TYR A 245 10.78 -17.26 -42.60
N LYS A 246 11.22 -18.32 -41.89
CA LYS A 246 12.41 -19.11 -42.27
C LYS A 246 12.23 -19.88 -43.57
N VAL A 247 11.02 -20.38 -43.86
CA VAL A 247 10.71 -21.07 -45.13
C VAL A 247 10.83 -20.09 -46.30
N LEU A 248 10.20 -18.92 -46.19
CA LEU A 248 10.27 -17.86 -47.21
C LEU A 248 11.71 -17.42 -47.48
N GLN A 249 12.50 -17.18 -46.43
CA GLN A 249 13.92 -16.83 -46.57
C GLN A 249 14.72 -17.90 -47.33
N ARG A 250 14.49 -19.18 -47.04
CA ARG A 250 15.18 -20.29 -47.73
C ARG A 250 14.74 -20.43 -49.18
N ARG A 251 13.48 -20.08 -49.49
CA ARG A 251 12.95 -20.07 -50.87
C ARG A 251 13.43 -18.84 -51.67
N GLY A 252 13.99 -17.83 -51.00
CA GLY A 252 14.44 -16.59 -51.61
C GLY A 252 13.33 -15.55 -51.81
N ASP A 253 12.20 -15.71 -51.12
CA ASP A 253 11.09 -14.76 -51.22
C ASP A 253 11.36 -13.49 -50.42
N ARG A 254 10.63 -12.43 -50.78
CA ARG A 254 10.62 -11.18 -50.01
C ARG A 254 9.92 -11.40 -48.66
N VAL A 255 10.63 -11.08 -47.58
CA VAL A 255 10.11 -11.15 -46.20
C VAL A 255 10.11 -9.76 -45.55
N PRO A 256 9.23 -9.51 -44.56
CA PRO A 256 9.23 -8.27 -43.78
C PRO A 256 10.45 -8.14 -42.85
N ALA A 257 10.55 -7.00 -42.15
CA ALA A 257 11.65 -6.72 -41.23
C ALA A 257 11.62 -7.64 -40.00
N SER A 258 10.43 -8.00 -39.52
CA SER A 258 10.23 -8.92 -38.39
C SER A 258 9.24 -10.02 -38.76
N PRO A 259 9.41 -11.25 -38.24
CA PRO A 259 8.40 -12.31 -38.33
C PRO A 259 7.03 -11.90 -37.79
N ASP A 260 6.95 -10.97 -36.83
CA ASP A 260 5.67 -10.56 -36.23
C ASP A 260 4.78 -9.75 -37.18
N GLU A 261 5.32 -9.19 -38.26
CA GLU A 261 4.56 -8.47 -39.29
C GLU A 261 3.92 -9.42 -40.32
N LEU A 262 4.21 -10.72 -40.22
CA LEU A 262 3.80 -11.69 -41.21
C LEU A 262 2.43 -12.32 -40.86
N THR A 263 1.58 -12.46 -41.86
CA THR A 263 0.34 -13.25 -41.78
C THR A 263 0.55 -14.61 -42.43
N VAL A 264 0.28 -15.70 -41.70
CA VAL A 264 0.39 -17.08 -42.21
C VAL A 264 -1.02 -17.57 -42.55
N ALA A 265 -1.24 -17.96 -43.82
CA ALA A 265 -2.50 -18.52 -44.27
C ALA A 265 -2.79 -19.89 -43.61
N GLU A 266 -4.06 -20.26 -43.47
CA GLU A 266 -4.48 -21.45 -42.72
C GLU A 266 -3.93 -22.76 -43.31
N ASP A 267 -3.83 -22.85 -44.63
CA ASP A 267 -3.24 -23.98 -45.35
C ASP A 267 -1.74 -24.13 -45.05
N GLU A 268 -1.02 -23.01 -44.97
CA GLU A 268 0.38 -23.00 -44.56
C GLU A 268 0.54 -23.36 -43.08
N GLN A 269 -0.32 -22.85 -42.19
CA GLN A 269 -0.32 -23.26 -40.78
C GLN A 269 -0.50 -24.78 -40.64
N ALA A 270 -1.44 -25.35 -41.39
CA ALA A 270 -1.69 -26.78 -41.42
C ALA A 270 -0.48 -27.59 -41.89
N ALA A 271 0.28 -27.10 -42.87
CA ALA A 271 1.50 -27.75 -43.35
C ALA A 271 2.65 -27.68 -42.33
N LEU A 272 2.75 -26.57 -41.58
CA LEU A 272 3.80 -26.35 -40.58
C LEU A 272 3.55 -27.09 -39.25
N LEU A 273 2.29 -27.37 -38.92
CA LEU A 273 1.88 -27.89 -37.62
C LEU A 273 2.58 -29.19 -37.22
N GLU A 274 2.75 -30.13 -38.15
CA GLU A 274 3.41 -31.41 -37.85
C GLU A 274 4.90 -31.21 -37.48
N GLY A 275 5.60 -30.30 -38.17
CA GLY A 275 6.98 -29.94 -37.85
C GLY A 275 7.09 -29.28 -36.47
N ILE A 276 6.14 -28.41 -36.14
CA ILE A 276 6.05 -27.76 -34.82
C ILE A 276 5.77 -28.82 -33.75
N TYR A 277 4.79 -29.70 -33.95
CA TYR A 277 4.47 -30.81 -33.03
C TYR A 277 5.72 -31.63 -32.69
N ARG A 278 6.42 -32.12 -33.72
CA ARG A 278 7.61 -32.97 -33.55
C ARG A 278 8.72 -32.25 -32.79
N THR A 279 8.95 -30.98 -33.13
CA THR A 279 10.00 -30.17 -32.51
C THR A 279 9.69 -29.84 -31.05
N ARG A 280 8.42 -29.51 -30.76
CA ARG A 280 8.01 -29.02 -29.44
C ARG A 280 7.77 -30.14 -28.45
N LEU A 281 7.06 -31.20 -28.87
CA LEU A 281 6.77 -32.35 -28.01
C LEU A 281 7.88 -33.41 -28.03
N LYS A 282 8.87 -33.26 -28.91
CA LYS A 282 10.00 -34.21 -29.07
C LYS A 282 9.54 -35.66 -29.31
N GLN A 283 8.40 -35.82 -29.98
CA GLN A 283 7.80 -37.12 -30.28
C GLN A 283 7.17 -37.13 -31.66
N GLN A 284 6.98 -38.33 -32.23
CA GLN A 284 6.20 -38.50 -33.45
C GLN A 284 4.70 -38.43 -33.16
N PRO A 285 3.87 -37.99 -34.12
CA PRO A 285 2.43 -38.18 -34.01
C PRO A 285 2.11 -39.67 -33.76
N PRO A 286 1.17 -39.99 -32.85
CA PRO A 286 0.73 -41.36 -32.60
C PRO A 286 0.36 -42.11 -33.89
N ALA A 287 0.69 -43.39 -33.96
CA ALA A 287 0.48 -44.20 -35.16
C ALA A 287 -1.01 -44.32 -35.52
N GLU A 288 -1.88 -44.31 -34.51
CA GLU A 288 -3.34 -44.35 -34.65
C GLU A 288 -3.88 -43.14 -35.42
N TRP A 289 -3.16 -42.00 -35.40
CA TRP A 289 -3.57 -40.81 -36.14
C TRP A 289 -3.31 -40.93 -37.65
N ALA A 290 -2.51 -41.92 -38.08
CA ALA A 290 -2.29 -42.15 -39.51
C ALA A 290 -3.54 -42.69 -40.23
N GLU A 291 -4.43 -43.34 -39.48
CA GLU A 291 -5.71 -43.90 -39.98
C GLU A 291 -6.87 -42.89 -39.86
N MET A 292 -6.66 -41.75 -39.19
CA MET A 292 -7.66 -40.70 -39.03
C MET A 292 -7.74 -39.81 -40.27
N ASP A 293 -8.87 -39.12 -40.43
CA ASP A 293 -8.97 -38.06 -41.43
C ASP A 293 -7.98 -36.91 -41.14
N LYS A 294 -7.60 -36.20 -42.20
CA LYS A 294 -6.57 -35.15 -42.14
C LYS A 294 -6.94 -34.04 -41.15
N GLU A 295 -8.21 -33.68 -41.06
CA GLU A 295 -8.68 -32.58 -40.21
C GLU A 295 -8.61 -32.98 -38.74
N GLN A 296 -9.13 -34.16 -38.38
CA GLN A 296 -9.06 -34.70 -37.03
C GLN A 296 -7.62 -34.88 -36.56
N ARG A 297 -6.74 -35.37 -37.43
CA ARG A 297 -5.29 -35.48 -37.14
C ARG A 297 -4.68 -34.10 -36.83
N GLN A 298 -5.03 -33.06 -37.59
CA GLN A 298 -4.55 -31.70 -37.35
C GLN A 298 -5.09 -31.12 -36.05
N GLN A 299 -6.38 -31.31 -35.76
CA GLN A 299 -6.99 -30.87 -34.50
C GLN A 299 -6.31 -31.52 -33.29
N ASN A 300 -6.03 -32.83 -33.37
CA ASN A 300 -5.33 -33.56 -32.31
C ASN A 300 -3.89 -33.05 -32.11
N MET A 301 -3.13 -32.83 -33.21
CA MET A 301 -1.78 -32.26 -33.13
C MET A 301 -1.80 -30.85 -32.51
N ARG A 302 -2.73 -30.00 -32.96
CA ARG A 302 -2.89 -28.64 -32.45
C ARG A 302 -3.20 -28.66 -30.96
N LYS A 303 -4.20 -29.45 -30.55
CA LYS A 303 -4.58 -29.61 -29.14
C LYS A 303 -3.40 -30.05 -28.28
N ALA A 304 -2.65 -31.06 -28.69
CA ALA A 304 -1.49 -31.54 -27.94
C ALA A 304 -0.39 -30.47 -27.76
N VAL A 305 -0.14 -29.67 -28.81
CA VAL A 305 0.81 -28.55 -28.74
C VAL A 305 0.30 -27.46 -27.80
N LEU A 306 -0.98 -27.08 -27.90
CA LEU A 306 -1.59 -26.08 -27.05
C LEU A 306 -1.61 -26.52 -25.57
N ASP A 307 -2.01 -27.77 -25.30
CA ASP A 307 -2.05 -28.32 -23.95
C ASP A 307 -0.66 -28.31 -23.29
N SER A 308 0.40 -28.61 -24.07
CA SER A 308 1.78 -28.54 -23.59
C SER A 308 2.21 -27.12 -23.20
N TRP A 309 1.88 -26.11 -24.01
CA TRP A 309 2.22 -24.72 -23.68
C TRP A 309 1.33 -24.10 -22.63
N ALA A 310 0.06 -24.49 -22.54
CA ALA A 310 -0.86 -23.99 -21.53
C ALA A 310 -0.40 -24.33 -20.11
N GLN A 311 0.35 -25.42 -19.95
CA GLN A 311 0.96 -25.83 -18.68
C GLN A 311 2.38 -25.27 -18.44
N SER A 312 2.87 -24.40 -19.34
CA SER A 312 4.22 -23.85 -19.25
C SER A 312 4.33 -22.82 -18.13
N LYS A 313 4.91 -23.24 -17.00
CA LYS A 313 5.25 -22.35 -15.87
C LYS A 313 6.13 -21.17 -16.29
N LEU A 314 7.00 -21.36 -17.27
CA LEU A 314 7.85 -20.29 -17.79
C LEU A 314 7.03 -19.19 -18.46
N LEU A 315 6.06 -19.56 -19.33
CA LEU A 315 5.22 -18.58 -20.01
C LEU A 315 4.33 -17.82 -19.03
N LEU A 316 3.77 -18.52 -18.05
CA LEU A 316 2.97 -17.89 -16.99
C LEU A 316 3.80 -16.92 -16.15
N ARG A 317 5.01 -17.31 -15.73
CA ARG A 317 5.92 -16.44 -14.97
C ARG A 317 6.36 -15.22 -15.79
N GLN A 318 6.60 -15.38 -17.09
CA GLN A 318 6.91 -14.26 -17.98
C GLN A 318 5.74 -13.29 -18.08
N LEU A 319 4.50 -13.77 -18.22
CA LEU A 319 3.32 -12.91 -18.24
C LEU A 319 3.16 -12.15 -16.91
N ALA A 320 3.32 -12.83 -15.78
CA ALA A 320 3.25 -12.20 -14.46
C ALA A 320 4.32 -11.10 -14.28
N GLN A 321 5.57 -11.37 -14.71
CA GLN A 321 6.64 -10.37 -14.71
C GLN A 321 6.33 -9.19 -15.64
N GLN A 322 5.76 -9.44 -16.82
CA GLN A 322 5.34 -8.38 -17.74
C GLN A 322 4.25 -7.51 -17.12
N ARG A 323 3.23 -8.10 -16.47
CA ARG A 323 2.20 -7.34 -15.75
C ARG A 323 2.79 -6.44 -14.67
N ALA A 324 3.72 -6.97 -13.88
CA ALA A 324 4.41 -6.20 -12.84
C ALA A 324 5.23 -5.04 -13.44
N ALA A 325 5.95 -5.30 -14.54
CA ALA A 325 6.69 -4.28 -15.27
C ALA A 325 5.75 -3.20 -15.83
N THR A 326 4.63 -3.57 -16.48
CA THR A 326 3.66 -2.59 -17.00
C THR A 326 3.10 -1.68 -15.91
N ILE A 327 2.82 -2.21 -14.71
CA ILE A 327 2.38 -1.40 -13.56
C ILE A 327 3.46 -0.40 -13.17
N LYS A 328 4.71 -0.87 -13.04
CA LYS A 328 5.83 -0.01 -12.68
C LYS A 328 6.06 1.07 -13.72
N ASP A 329 6.11 0.72 -15.00
CA ASP A 329 6.28 1.67 -16.10
C ASP A 329 5.16 2.72 -16.07
N TYR A 330 3.90 2.31 -15.86
CA TYR A 330 2.78 3.24 -15.74
C TYR A 330 2.96 4.20 -14.56
N LEU A 331 3.29 3.70 -13.37
CA LEU A 331 3.45 4.52 -12.18
C LEU A 331 4.63 5.50 -12.27
N VAL A 332 5.69 5.14 -12.97
CA VAL A 332 6.87 5.99 -13.18
C VAL A 332 6.62 7.02 -14.28
N GLU A 333 6.19 6.57 -15.47
CA GLU A 333 6.08 7.42 -16.65
C GLU A 333 4.82 8.30 -16.63
N GLN A 334 3.68 7.74 -16.22
CA GLN A 334 2.39 8.46 -16.18
C GLN A 334 2.09 8.97 -14.78
N GLY A 335 2.39 8.17 -13.75
CA GLY A 335 2.13 8.51 -12.35
C GLY A 335 3.18 9.43 -11.72
N GLY A 336 4.32 9.68 -12.36
CA GLY A 336 5.35 10.59 -11.87
C GLY A 336 6.11 10.10 -10.64
N LEU A 337 5.95 8.82 -10.25
CA LEU A 337 6.69 8.26 -9.12
C LEU A 337 8.15 8.01 -9.49
N TYR A 338 9.05 8.24 -8.53
CA TYR A 338 10.44 7.86 -8.69
C TYR A 338 10.60 6.34 -8.80
N ASP A 339 11.42 5.86 -9.73
CA ASP A 339 11.71 4.44 -9.97
C ASP A 339 12.09 3.67 -8.69
N GLU A 340 12.89 4.30 -7.83
CA GLU A 340 13.34 3.74 -6.54
C GLU A 340 12.22 3.52 -5.51
N ARG A 341 11.00 4.01 -5.77
CA ARG A 341 9.83 3.79 -4.92
C ARG A 341 8.99 2.59 -5.34
N VAL A 342 9.25 1.99 -6.50
CA VAL A 342 8.48 0.87 -7.04
C VAL A 342 9.40 -0.34 -7.28
N TYR A 343 9.22 -1.35 -6.45
CA TYR A 343 9.97 -2.61 -6.50
C TYR A 343 9.14 -3.70 -7.16
N LEU A 344 9.77 -4.50 -8.01
CA LEU A 344 9.18 -5.73 -8.52
C LEU A 344 9.68 -6.86 -7.63
N ILE A 345 8.75 -7.62 -7.04
CA ILE A 345 9.08 -8.80 -6.25
C ILE A 345 8.75 -10.08 -7.03
N ASP A 346 8.99 -11.25 -6.43
CA ASP A 346 8.89 -12.50 -7.19
C ASP A 346 7.47 -12.74 -7.71
N ALA A 347 7.39 -13.08 -9.00
CA ALA A 347 6.11 -13.33 -9.66
C ALA A 347 5.54 -14.69 -9.25
N ASN A 348 4.24 -14.71 -8.98
CA ASN A 348 3.54 -15.86 -8.44
C ASN A 348 2.42 -16.35 -9.37
N LEU A 349 1.96 -17.58 -9.14
CA LEU A 349 0.77 -18.12 -9.80
C LEU A 349 -0.41 -18.05 -8.83
N GLY A 350 -1.54 -17.54 -9.33
CA GLY A 350 -2.77 -17.38 -8.58
C GLY A 350 -3.97 -18.02 -9.27
N GLU A 351 -5.14 -17.81 -8.69
CA GLU A 351 -6.42 -18.16 -9.31
C GLU A 351 -7.03 -16.90 -9.97
N PRO A 352 -7.79 -17.07 -11.06
CA PRO A 352 -8.51 -15.95 -11.66
C PRO A 352 -9.75 -15.59 -10.83
N GLU A 353 -10.24 -14.38 -11.02
CA GLU A 353 -11.55 -13.95 -10.56
C GLU A 353 -12.67 -14.70 -11.30
N ALA A 354 -13.90 -14.63 -10.77
CA ALA A 354 -15.06 -15.28 -11.37
C ALA A 354 -15.36 -14.80 -12.82
N ASP A 355 -14.90 -13.60 -13.17
CA ASP A 355 -15.02 -13.02 -14.51
C ASP A 355 -13.82 -13.33 -15.43
N GLY A 356 -12.86 -14.12 -14.96
CA GLY A 356 -11.67 -14.55 -15.69
C GLY A 356 -10.49 -13.56 -15.65
N ARG A 357 -10.64 -12.39 -15.00
CA ARG A 357 -9.51 -11.48 -14.79
C ARG A 357 -8.51 -12.03 -13.78
N VAL A 358 -7.26 -11.60 -13.88
CA VAL A 358 -6.19 -11.99 -12.96
C VAL A 358 -5.69 -10.76 -12.24
N LEU A 359 -5.65 -10.83 -10.91
CA LEU A 359 -5.28 -9.71 -10.05
C LEU A 359 -3.78 -9.76 -9.73
N THR A 360 -3.04 -8.73 -10.12
CA THR A 360 -1.69 -8.50 -9.60
C THR A 360 -1.77 -7.85 -8.24
N THR A 361 -1.07 -8.38 -7.24
CA THR A 361 -1.12 -7.87 -5.86
C THR A 361 -0.07 -6.80 -5.64
N LEU A 362 -0.44 -5.78 -4.87
CA LEU A 362 0.41 -4.68 -4.47
C LEU A 362 0.61 -4.69 -2.96
N HIS A 363 1.83 -4.38 -2.52
CA HIS A 363 2.18 -4.25 -1.11
C HIS A 363 2.76 -2.88 -0.82
N LEU A 364 2.51 -2.37 0.39
CA LEU A 364 3.08 -1.11 0.86
C LEU A 364 4.10 -1.40 1.96
N ASP A 365 5.28 -0.85 1.81
CA ASP A 365 6.34 -0.91 2.81
C ASP A 365 6.82 0.50 3.20
N SER A 366 7.47 0.60 4.36
CA SER A 366 8.12 1.81 4.85
C SER A 366 9.63 1.77 4.60
N GLN A 367 10.21 2.89 4.18
CA GLN A 367 11.67 3.02 4.02
C GLN A 367 12.48 2.78 5.30
#